data_AF-A0A972IS95-F1
#
_entry.id   AF-A0A972IS95-F1
#
_cell.length_a   1.000
_cell.length_b   1.000
_cell.length_c   1.000
_cell.angle_alpha   90.00
_cell.angle_beta   90.00
_cell.angle_gamma   90.00
#
_symmetry.space_group_name_H-M   'P 1'
#
loop_
_entity.id
_entity.type
_entity.pdbx_description
1 polymer ?
#
loop_
_entity_poly.entity_id
_entity_poly.type
_entity_poly.pdbx_seq_one_letter_code
_entity_poly.pdbx_strand_id
1 'polypeptide(L)'
;MKLTRTSRLAALLGGACLLCLGLNAGAANPYLPLWEYIPDGEPYVFEDPDHPGQFRVYIYGSHDIERSAYCGRNQVVWSAPVDDLQHWRYDGVIFESVLDADGRPLNADGKGDILYAPDVVEKVAPDGKKTYYLYPNTQAAGRNSMVARSDRPDGPFTVCNWSRTNPRTTEGVLGFDPAVFIDGDGRVYGYWGFQQSWGAELDPETMCTVKKGTQPIRDMVSHLNQEGDFRFFEASSLRKIKDKYVFVYSRWTADGEFGLPEANNTLAYAWSHSPLGPWTYGGTIIDARGRDVDEDGKPIYTASPGGNTHGSLCEIGGQWYIFYHRQAGLGGFDRQAMVAPVEVTVTEGPDGKVEISEAEYTSEGFELGGLDPLVPHSAGIACYYTGPRPAEKDNLGNRFSGSYIQPLRPAWDGETDPYDLSINHNPVVNNTAGSVVGYKYFNFDGLRAARAKRLRLTLVPQGVKGRIVIMADHPRHGTKLGVIRLSGREQQKITEKYARVPKARKLRGKHALYFVFESATPDRSLCELEHFVLSK
;
A
#
# COMPACT_ATOMS: atom_id res chain seq x y z
N MET A 1 -17.03 -3.17 66.79
CA MET A 1 -17.62 -4.49 67.07
C MET A 1 -18.03 -5.11 65.72
N LYS A 2 -17.36 -6.21 65.36
CA LYS A 2 -17.60 -7.18 64.27
C LYS A 2 -18.52 -6.79 63.10
N LEU A 3 -17.94 -6.61 61.91
CA LEU A 3 -18.60 -6.92 60.64
C LEU A 3 -18.49 -8.44 60.37
N THR A 4 -19.62 -9.09 60.11
CA THR A 4 -19.69 -10.46 59.58
C THR A 4 -20.37 -10.48 58.23
N ARG A 5 -19.75 -11.22 57.31
CA ARG A 5 -20.14 -11.55 55.94
C ARG A 5 -21.52 -12.20 55.84
N THR A 6 -22.22 -11.93 54.73
CA THR A 6 -22.89 -12.97 53.93
C THR A 6 -22.86 -12.61 52.45
N SER A 7 -22.23 -13.49 51.67
CA SER A 7 -22.16 -13.58 50.22
C SER A 7 -23.51 -13.95 49.58
N ARG A 8 -23.77 -13.50 48.34
CA ARG A 8 -24.48 -14.29 47.31
C ARG A 8 -24.29 -13.73 45.89
N LEU A 9 -23.73 -14.61 45.05
CA LEU A 9 -23.82 -14.78 43.59
C LEU A 9 -24.05 -13.55 42.68
N ALA A 10 -23.01 -13.22 41.90
CA ALA A 10 -23.14 -12.57 40.61
C ALA A 10 -23.57 -13.58 39.54
N ALA A 11 -24.66 -13.30 38.83
CA ALA A 11 -25.03 -13.98 37.60
C ALA A 11 -24.68 -13.06 36.42
N LEU A 12 -23.62 -13.38 35.68
CA LEU A 12 -23.39 -12.84 34.34
C LEU A 12 -24.42 -13.46 33.39
N LEU A 13 -25.37 -12.65 32.92
CA LEU A 13 -26.17 -12.95 31.74
C LEU A 13 -25.47 -12.33 30.53
N GLY A 14 -24.71 -13.18 29.83
CA GLY A 14 -24.24 -12.90 28.49
C GLY A 14 -25.41 -12.88 27.52
N GLY A 15 -25.72 -11.70 26.98
CA GLY A 15 -26.56 -11.54 25.81
C GLY A 15 -25.68 -11.50 24.57
N ALA A 16 -25.70 -12.59 23.80
CA ALA A 16 -25.09 -12.63 22.48
C ALA A 16 -25.88 -11.75 21.51
N CYS A 17 -25.38 -10.54 21.24
CA CYS A 17 -25.79 -9.79 20.06
C CYS A 17 -25.12 -10.43 18.84
N LEU A 18 -25.84 -11.33 18.17
CA LEU A 18 -25.59 -11.66 16.78
C LEU A 18 -25.96 -10.45 15.93
N LEU A 19 -25.00 -9.53 15.74
CA LEU A 19 -24.98 -8.65 14.60
C LEU A 19 -24.50 -9.48 13.41
N CYS A 20 -25.43 -9.86 12.54
CA CYS A 20 -25.09 -10.21 11.17
C CYS A 20 -24.68 -8.91 10.45
N LEU A 21 -23.44 -8.48 10.67
CA LEU A 21 -22.77 -7.53 9.78
C LEU A 21 -22.39 -8.29 8.50
N GLY A 22 -22.60 -7.68 7.35
CA GLY A 22 -22.15 -8.21 6.06
C GLY A 22 -20.65 -8.46 6.14
N LEU A 23 -20.26 -9.74 6.07
CA LEU A 23 -18.88 -10.18 6.14
C LEU A 23 -18.26 -10.12 4.73
N ASN A 24 -17.87 -8.92 4.29
CA ASN A 24 -16.91 -8.75 3.21
C ASN A 24 -15.58 -8.31 3.83
N ALA A 25 -14.48 -8.97 3.45
CA ALA A 25 -13.14 -8.66 3.94
C ALA A 25 -12.62 -7.39 3.26
N GLY A 26 -12.84 -6.23 3.88
CA GLY A 26 -12.48 -4.92 3.31
C GLY A 26 -11.14 -4.33 3.78
N ALA A 27 -10.42 -4.99 4.69
CA ALA A 27 -9.12 -4.52 5.22
C ALA A 27 -7.90 -5.34 4.78
N ALA A 28 -8.08 -6.41 4.01
CA ALA A 28 -6.99 -7.21 3.46
C ALA A 28 -6.13 -6.36 2.52
N ASN A 29 -4.85 -6.67 2.37
CA ASN A 29 -4.04 -6.04 1.33
C ASN A 29 -4.35 -6.61 -0.07
N PRO A 30 -4.42 -5.79 -1.12
CA PRO A 30 -4.52 -4.32 -1.12
C PRO A 30 -5.75 -3.81 -0.35
N TYR A 31 -5.55 -2.82 0.52
CA TYR A 31 -6.60 -2.34 1.44
C TYR A 31 -7.62 -1.42 0.77
N LEU A 32 -7.35 -0.97 -0.44
CA LEU A 32 -8.34 -0.35 -1.33
C LEU A 32 -8.87 -1.43 -2.31
N PRO A 33 -10.03 -1.19 -2.95
CA PRO A 33 -10.56 -2.11 -3.95
C PRO A 33 -9.51 -2.51 -4.99
N LEU A 34 -9.48 -3.78 -5.39
CA LEU A 34 -8.46 -4.33 -6.29
C LEU A 34 -8.47 -3.71 -7.69
N TRP A 35 -9.60 -3.12 -8.09
CA TRP A 35 -9.74 -2.40 -9.36
C TRP A 35 -9.30 -0.93 -9.28
N GLU A 36 -9.04 -0.44 -8.07
CA GLU A 36 -8.60 0.93 -7.78
C GLU A 36 -7.07 0.94 -7.63
N TYR A 37 -6.40 1.82 -8.39
CA TYR A 37 -4.95 1.81 -8.52
C TYR A 37 -4.38 3.14 -8.05
N ILE A 38 -4.21 3.24 -6.73
CA ILE A 38 -3.68 4.41 -6.03
C ILE A 38 -2.30 4.08 -5.46
N PRO A 39 -1.21 4.32 -6.22
CA PRO A 39 0.13 4.29 -5.70
C PRO A 39 0.52 5.60 -5.02
N ASP A 40 1.75 5.62 -4.51
CA ASP A 40 2.35 6.81 -3.92
C ASP A 40 1.50 7.35 -2.76
N GLY A 41 0.99 6.41 -1.96
CA GLY A 41 0.02 6.68 -0.90
C GLY A 41 0.65 7.40 0.30
N GLU A 42 0.19 8.61 0.54
CA GLU A 42 0.58 9.49 1.63
C GLU A 42 -0.60 9.62 2.63
N PRO A 43 -0.54 8.91 3.77
CA PRO A 43 -1.62 8.84 4.76
C PRO A 43 -1.57 9.98 5.79
N TYR A 44 -2.73 10.55 6.10
CA TYR A 44 -2.91 11.51 7.21
C TYR A 44 -4.18 11.24 7.99
N VAL A 45 -4.13 11.45 9.31
CA VAL A 45 -5.33 11.49 10.15
C VAL A 45 -5.79 12.93 10.29
N PHE A 46 -6.95 13.24 9.71
CA PHE A 46 -7.58 14.54 9.83
C PHE A 46 -8.98 14.42 10.43
N GLU A 47 -9.49 15.54 10.94
CA GLU A 47 -10.87 15.63 11.41
C GLU A 47 -11.82 15.43 10.22
N ASP A 48 -12.88 14.64 10.42
CA ASP A 48 -13.93 14.45 9.43
C ASP A 48 -14.65 15.79 9.22
N PRO A 49 -14.57 16.40 8.02
CA PRO A 49 -15.17 17.70 7.77
C PRO A 49 -16.72 17.63 7.79
N ASP A 50 -17.30 16.44 7.71
CA ASP A 50 -18.75 16.23 7.81
C ASP A 50 -19.20 15.86 9.24
N HIS A 51 -18.27 15.45 10.10
CA HIS A 51 -18.53 15.07 11.49
C HIS A 51 -17.45 15.64 12.45
N PRO A 52 -17.51 16.94 12.78
CA PRO A 52 -16.53 17.58 13.67
C PRO A 52 -16.35 16.82 14.99
N GLY A 53 -15.09 16.67 15.42
CA GLY A 53 -14.66 15.88 16.57
C GLY A 53 -14.43 14.39 16.29
N GLN A 54 -14.81 13.89 15.10
CA GLN A 54 -14.46 12.55 14.62
C GLN A 54 -13.26 12.65 13.67
N PHE A 55 -12.51 11.56 13.54
CA PHE A 55 -11.28 11.54 12.75
C PHE A 55 -11.30 10.39 11.75
N ARG A 56 -10.71 10.66 10.60
CA ARG A 56 -10.54 9.67 9.52
C ARG A 56 -9.08 9.65 9.11
N VAL A 57 -8.60 8.47 8.72
CA VAL A 57 -7.40 8.38 7.90
C VAL A 57 -7.80 8.68 6.46
N TYR A 58 -7.06 9.58 5.81
CA TYR A 58 -7.16 9.90 4.39
C TYR A 58 -5.92 9.39 3.69
N ILE A 59 -6.07 8.81 2.50
CA ILE A 59 -4.96 8.40 1.64
C ILE A 59 -4.95 9.24 0.36
N TYR A 60 -3.91 10.06 0.22
CA TYR A 60 -3.65 10.84 -0.98
C TYR A 60 -2.63 10.08 -1.81
N GLY A 61 -2.85 9.95 -3.11
CA GLY A 61 -1.91 9.25 -3.98
C GLY A 61 -2.04 9.67 -5.42
N SER A 62 -1.10 9.18 -6.22
CA SER A 62 -1.26 9.14 -7.66
C SER A 62 -2.49 8.31 -8.03
N HIS A 63 -3.04 8.48 -9.23
CA HIS A 63 -4.10 7.62 -9.74
C HIS A 63 -3.67 7.00 -11.07
N ASP A 64 -3.33 5.72 -11.06
CA ASP A 64 -2.84 5.01 -12.25
C ASP A 64 -4.02 4.76 -13.23
N ILE A 65 -4.34 5.73 -14.10
CA ILE A 65 -5.44 5.62 -15.09
C ILE A 65 -5.01 5.72 -16.56
N GLU A 66 -3.79 6.17 -16.88
CA GLU A 66 -3.34 6.29 -18.27
C GLU A 66 -3.01 4.94 -18.95
N ARG A 67 -2.87 3.85 -18.16
CA ARG A 67 -2.64 2.44 -18.59
C ARG A 67 -1.36 2.15 -19.39
N SER A 68 -0.76 3.14 -20.03
CA SER A 68 0.50 3.04 -20.79
C SER A 68 1.57 4.00 -20.28
N ALA A 69 1.30 4.67 -19.17
CA ALA A 69 2.21 5.56 -18.48
C ALA A 69 1.86 5.53 -16.98
N TYR A 70 2.84 5.89 -16.14
CA TYR A 70 2.61 6.05 -14.71
C TYR A 70 1.58 7.16 -14.44
N CYS A 71 0.73 6.90 -13.46
CA CYS A 71 -0.22 7.84 -12.89
C CYS A 71 -1.32 8.30 -13.87
N GLY A 72 -1.87 9.48 -13.62
CA GLY A 72 -3.13 9.92 -14.19
C GLY A 72 -3.34 11.41 -14.13
N ARG A 73 -4.46 11.87 -14.69
CA ARG A 73 -4.77 13.31 -14.84
C ARG A 73 -5.63 13.88 -13.73
N ASN A 74 -5.99 13.04 -12.78
CA ASN A 74 -6.73 13.42 -11.60
C ASN A 74 -6.07 12.80 -10.37
N GLN A 75 -6.34 13.40 -9.21
CA GLN A 75 -6.08 12.79 -7.92
C GLN A 75 -7.41 12.57 -7.24
N VAL A 76 -7.55 11.41 -6.62
CA VAL A 76 -8.70 11.03 -5.80
C VAL A 76 -8.22 10.83 -4.37
N VAL A 77 -9.14 10.89 -3.42
CA VAL A 77 -8.85 10.52 -2.04
C VAL A 77 -9.83 9.45 -1.58
N TRP A 78 -9.30 8.52 -0.79
CA TRP A 78 -10.10 7.57 -0.04
C TRP A 78 -9.90 7.82 1.45
N SER A 79 -10.90 7.55 2.26
CA SER A 79 -10.78 7.69 3.70
C SER A 79 -11.52 6.61 4.49
N ALA A 80 -11.03 6.30 5.69
CA ALA A 80 -11.69 5.38 6.62
C ALA A 80 -11.75 6.01 8.03
N PRO A 81 -12.80 5.76 8.82
CA PRO A 81 -12.78 6.08 10.25
C PRO A 81 -11.56 5.48 10.94
N VAL A 82 -10.94 6.20 11.88
CA VAL A 82 -9.76 5.68 12.60
C VAL A 82 -10.05 4.47 13.49
N ASP A 83 -11.33 4.18 13.74
CA ASP A 83 -11.83 3.03 14.50
C ASP A 83 -12.45 1.93 13.61
N ASP A 84 -12.54 2.14 12.29
CA ASP A 84 -12.96 1.13 11.31
C ASP A 84 -12.16 1.24 10.00
N LEU A 85 -11.01 0.55 9.96
CA LEU A 85 -10.14 0.49 8.79
C LEU A 85 -10.53 -0.59 7.77
N GLN A 86 -11.69 -1.22 7.95
CA GLN A 86 -12.21 -2.25 7.02
C GLN A 86 -13.00 -1.65 5.86
N HIS A 87 -13.47 -0.40 5.97
CA HIS A 87 -14.35 0.19 4.97
C HIS A 87 -13.88 1.58 4.57
N TRP A 88 -13.10 1.64 3.49
CA TRP A 88 -12.72 2.91 2.91
C TRP A 88 -13.83 3.48 2.03
N ARG A 89 -14.11 4.76 2.23
CA ARG A 89 -15.01 5.60 1.45
C ARG A 89 -14.22 6.25 0.31
N TYR A 90 -14.76 6.20 -0.90
CA TYR A 90 -14.30 7.03 -2.01
C TYR A 90 -14.86 8.44 -1.82
N ASP A 91 -13.99 9.43 -1.59
CA ASP A 91 -14.39 10.83 -1.39
C ASP A 91 -14.45 11.62 -2.70
N GLY A 92 -13.99 11.04 -3.81
CA GLY A 92 -14.08 11.63 -5.14
C GLY A 92 -12.76 12.14 -5.70
N VAL A 93 -12.86 12.76 -6.88
CA VAL A 93 -11.77 13.50 -7.51
C VAL A 93 -11.57 14.81 -6.76
N ILE A 94 -10.39 14.96 -6.15
CA ILE A 94 -10.06 16.13 -5.34
C ILE A 94 -9.33 17.21 -6.14
N PHE A 95 -8.66 16.83 -7.24
CA PHE A 95 -7.85 17.75 -8.02
C PHE A 95 -7.64 17.29 -9.47
N GLU A 96 -7.71 18.25 -10.40
CA GLU A 96 -7.30 18.14 -11.80
C GLU A 96 -6.62 19.44 -12.24
N SER A 97 -5.50 19.36 -12.95
CA SER A 97 -4.79 20.54 -13.47
C SER A 97 -5.11 20.76 -14.95
N VAL A 98 -6.31 21.29 -15.24
CA VAL A 98 -6.83 21.47 -16.61
C VAL A 98 -6.65 22.90 -17.14
N LEU A 99 -6.82 23.90 -16.28
CA LEU A 99 -6.84 25.31 -16.67
C LEU A 99 -5.63 26.06 -16.11
N ASP A 100 -5.14 27.03 -16.88
CA ASP A 100 -4.14 28.00 -16.44
C ASP A 100 -4.76 29.09 -15.55
N ALA A 101 -3.94 30.01 -15.04
CA ALA A 101 -4.41 31.06 -14.13
C ALA A 101 -5.48 32.00 -14.75
N ASP A 102 -5.57 32.06 -16.08
CA ASP A 102 -6.56 32.87 -16.81
C ASP A 102 -7.83 32.07 -17.17
N GLY A 103 -7.93 30.81 -16.72
CA GLY A 103 -9.04 29.93 -17.05
C GLY A 103 -8.99 29.35 -18.46
N ARG A 104 -7.82 29.34 -19.13
CA ARG A 104 -7.64 28.75 -20.46
C ARG A 104 -7.07 27.33 -20.36
N PRO A 105 -7.38 26.42 -21.29
CA PRO A 105 -6.82 25.06 -21.28
C PRO A 105 -5.28 25.06 -21.24
N LEU A 106 -4.68 24.29 -20.33
CA LEU A 106 -3.23 24.12 -20.24
C LEU A 106 -2.69 23.37 -21.45
N ASN A 107 -3.36 22.29 -21.84
CA ASN A 107 -2.98 21.44 -22.97
C ASN A 107 -3.92 21.65 -24.16
N ALA A 108 -3.38 21.53 -25.38
CA ALA A 108 -4.12 21.82 -26.62
C ALA A 108 -5.30 20.87 -26.85
N ASP A 109 -5.23 19.65 -26.32
CA ASP A 109 -6.29 18.64 -26.36
C ASP A 109 -7.33 18.79 -25.23
N GLY A 110 -7.18 19.81 -24.38
CA GLY A 110 -8.06 20.08 -23.25
C GLY A 110 -7.86 19.16 -22.05
N LYS A 111 -6.89 18.24 -22.08
CA LYS A 111 -6.62 17.33 -20.96
C LYS A 111 -5.82 18.03 -19.86
N GLY A 112 -6.01 17.59 -18.62
CA GLY A 112 -5.17 18.03 -17.50
C GLY A 112 -3.75 17.49 -17.58
N ASP A 113 -2.82 18.01 -16.78
CA ASP A 113 -1.48 17.44 -16.64
C ASP A 113 -1.51 16.02 -16.04
N ILE A 114 -0.44 15.25 -16.23
CA ILE A 114 -0.24 14.03 -15.43
C ILE A 114 0.25 14.45 -14.04
N LEU A 115 -0.38 13.88 -13.01
CA LEU A 115 -0.17 14.16 -11.61
C LEU A 115 0.45 12.94 -10.92
N TYR A 116 1.51 13.18 -10.16
CA TYR A 116 2.31 12.19 -9.46
C TYR A 116 2.35 12.51 -7.97
N ALA A 117 2.52 11.48 -7.14
CA ALA A 117 2.99 11.49 -5.76
C ALA A 117 2.65 12.78 -4.97
N PRO A 118 1.36 13.00 -4.66
CA PRO A 118 0.98 14.15 -3.85
C PRO A 118 1.39 13.97 -2.39
N ASP A 119 1.70 15.09 -1.76
CA ASP A 119 1.63 15.25 -0.31
C ASP A 119 0.59 16.29 0.07
N VAL A 120 0.14 16.30 1.33
CA VAL A 120 -0.79 17.27 1.87
C VAL A 120 -0.40 17.70 3.28
N VAL A 121 -0.62 18.97 3.63
CA VAL A 121 -0.48 19.45 5.01
C VAL A 121 -1.69 20.26 5.44
N GLU A 122 -2.10 20.08 6.69
CA GLU A 122 -3.06 20.95 7.37
C GLU A 122 -2.33 22.15 7.98
N LYS A 123 -2.77 23.35 7.65
CA LYS A 123 -2.35 24.59 8.30
C LYS A 123 -3.53 25.14 9.10
N VAL A 124 -3.33 25.35 10.40
CA VAL A 124 -4.34 25.92 11.30
C VAL A 124 -3.97 27.38 11.59
N ALA A 125 -4.84 28.30 11.23
CA ALA A 125 -4.70 29.71 11.56
C ALA A 125 -4.98 29.98 13.05
N PRO A 126 -4.53 31.12 13.61
CA PRO A 126 -4.77 31.44 15.03
C PRO A 126 -6.25 31.50 15.45
N ASP A 127 -7.16 31.72 14.51
CA ASP A 127 -8.61 31.71 14.72
C ASP A 127 -9.24 30.31 14.63
N GLY A 128 -8.43 29.27 14.44
CA GLY A 128 -8.85 27.89 14.29
C GLY A 128 -9.25 27.51 12.85
N LYS A 129 -9.21 28.43 11.89
CA LYS A 129 -9.50 28.09 10.49
C LYS A 129 -8.43 27.13 9.95
N LYS A 130 -8.88 26.01 9.41
CA LYS A 130 -8.04 25.01 8.75
C LYS A 130 -7.96 25.30 7.25
N THR A 131 -6.77 25.15 6.69
CA THR A 131 -6.52 25.15 5.25
C THR A 131 -5.58 24.01 4.92
N TYR A 132 -5.96 23.19 3.95
CA TYR A 132 -5.19 22.05 3.47
C TYR A 132 -4.44 22.48 2.22
N TYR A 133 -3.13 22.23 2.18
CA TYR A 133 -2.28 22.48 1.02
C TYR A 133 -1.85 21.15 0.41
N LEU A 134 -2.27 20.90 -0.83
CA LEU A 134 -1.91 19.76 -1.64
C LEU A 134 -0.71 20.13 -2.52
N TYR A 135 0.29 19.26 -2.57
CA TYR A 135 1.49 19.39 -3.38
C TYR A 135 1.50 18.30 -4.45
N PRO A 136 0.67 18.43 -5.51
CA PRO A 136 0.72 17.48 -6.59
C PRO A 136 2.03 17.66 -7.36
N ASN A 137 2.73 16.58 -7.67
CA ASN A 137 3.84 16.67 -8.60
C ASN A 137 3.34 16.61 -10.05
N THR A 138 3.75 17.55 -10.89
CA THR A 138 3.56 17.48 -12.35
C THR A 138 4.89 17.66 -13.04
N GLN A 139 5.14 16.89 -14.10
CA GLN A 139 6.37 17.03 -14.90
C GLN A 139 6.15 17.88 -16.15
N ALA A 140 5.00 18.55 -16.26
CA ALA A 140 4.75 19.51 -17.32
C ALA A 140 5.58 20.78 -17.12
N ALA A 141 6.15 21.30 -18.23
CA ALA A 141 7.14 22.37 -18.20
C ALA A 141 6.65 23.60 -17.41
N GLY A 142 7.39 23.94 -16.35
CA GLY A 142 7.16 25.13 -15.53
C GLY A 142 6.08 24.97 -14.46
N ARG A 143 5.60 23.75 -14.19
CA ARG A 143 4.58 23.49 -13.16
C ARG A 143 5.01 22.50 -12.07
N ASN A 144 6.29 22.08 -12.06
CA ASN A 144 6.79 21.04 -11.14
C ASN A 144 6.56 21.31 -9.64
N SER A 145 6.51 22.58 -9.25
CA SER A 145 6.34 23.03 -7.87
C SER A 145 4.89 23.40 -7.52
N MET A 146 3.91 22.87 -8.25
CA MET A 146 2.49 23.21 -8.09
C MET A 146 2.02 23.01 -6.65
N VAL A 147 1.25 23.98 -6.15
CA VAL A 147 0.57 23.91 -4.86
C VAL A 147 -0.88 24.29 -5.07
N ALA A 148 -1.78 23.45 -4.58
CA ALA A 148 -3.19 23.70 -4.54
C ALA A 148 -3.67 23.74 -3.08
N ARG A 149 -4.81 24.40 -2.82
CA ARG A 149 -5.37 24.49 -1.47
C ARG A 149 -6.87 24.27 -1.44
N SER A 150 -7.35 23.81 -0.30
CA SER A 150 -8.77 23.69 0.03
C SER A 150 -9.02 24.01 1.50
N ASP A 151 -10.27 24.32 1.84
CA ASP A 151 -10.70 24.44 3.24
C ASP A 151 -11.16 23.08 3.81
N ARG A 152 -11.13 22.00 3.01
CA ARG A 152 -11.47 20.63 3.41
C ARG A 152 -10.36 19.62 3.02
N PRO A 153 -10.19 18.52 3.78
CA PRO A 153 -9.19 17.50 3.45
C PRO A 153 -9.54 16.74 2.17
N ASP A 154 -10.83 16.60 1.85
CA ASP A 154 -11.36 15.94 0.65
C ASP A 154 -11.60 16.90 -0.52
N GLY A 155 -11.06 18.12 -0.46
CA GLY A 155 -11.11 19.07 -1.56
C GLY A 155 -12.50 19.68 -1.81
N PRO A 156 -12.77 20.15 -3.04
CA PRO A 156 -11.83 20.22 -4.17
C PRO A 156 -10.68 21.19 -3.88
N PHE A 157 -9.52 20.93 -4.47
CA PHE A 157 -8.33 21.78 -4.36
C PHE A 157 -8.21 22.73 -5.54
N THR A 158 -7.73 23.95 -5.29
CA THR A 158 -7.46 24.96 -6.34
C THR A 158 -6.02 25.43 -6.29
N VAL A 159 -5.35 25.48 -7.44
CA VAL A 159 -3.96 25.97 -7.55
C VAL A 159 -3.85 27.38 -6.97
N CYS A 160 -2.87 27.60 -6.08
CA CYS A 160 -2.70 28.87 -5.38
C CYS A 160 -1.33 29.54 -5.58
N ASN A 161 -0.43 28.93 -6.35
CA ASN A 161 0.92 29.44 -6.60
C ASN A 161 1.22 29.71 -8.08
N TRP A 162 0.22 30.10 -8.87
CA TRP A 162 0.45 30.56 -10.24
C TRP A 162 1.43 31.74 -10.26
N SER A 163 2.31 31.75 -11.27
CA SER A 163 3.25 32.84 -11.48
C SER A 163 2.52 34.14 -11.80
N ARG A 164 3.01 35.23 -11.22
CA ARG A 164 2.47 36.58 -11.44
C ARG A 164 2.75 37.12 -12.83
N THR A 165 3.68 36.53 -13.57
CA THR A 165 4.13 37.00 -14.89
C THR A 165 3.82 36.03 -16.03
N ASN A 166 3.56 34.75 -15.73
CA ASN A 166 3.18 33.76 -16.72
C ASN A 166 2.07 32.84 -16.16
N PRO A 167 0.83 32.94 -16.68
CA PRO A 167 -0.31 32.20 -16.14
C PRO A 167 -0.21 30.68 -16.29
N ARG A 168 0.76 30.17 -17.08
CA ARG A 168 0.96 28.73 -17.36
C ARG A 168 2.02 28.05 -16.49
N THR A 169 2.65 28.80 -15.60
CA THR A 169 3.74 28.32 -14.75
C THR A 169 3.46 28.60 -13.28
N THR A 170 4.03 27.81 -12.38
CA THR A 170 3.91 27.97 -10.93
C THR A 170 5.19 28.51 -10.31
N GLU A 171 5.07 29.20 -9.18
CA GLU A 171 6.19 29.66 -8.35
C GLU A 171 6.47 28.65 -7.23
N GLY A 172 7.74 28.30 -7.01
CA GLY A 172 8.14 27.43 -5.91
C GLY A 172 9.42 26.64 -6.22
N VAL A 173 9.96 25.97 -5.20
CA VAL A 173 11.24 25.25 -5.28
C VAL A 173 11.09 23.71 -5.37
N LEU A 174 9.95 23.18 -4.94
CA LEU A 174 9.71 21.74 -4.86
C LEU A 174 9.83 21.08 -6.24
N GLY A 175 10.41 19.88 -6.28
CA GLY A 175 10.60 19.07 -7.47
C GLY A 175 9.81 17.76 -7.42
N PHE A 176 10.37 16.71 -8.01
CA PHE A 176 9.79 15.36 -8.05
C PHE A 176 9.58 14.79 -6.63
N ASP A 177 8.47 14.07 -6.43
CA ASP A 177 8.04 13.50 -5.14
C ASP A 177 8.18 14.46 -3.94
N PRO A 178 7.38 15.55 -3.93
CA PRO A 178 7.43 16.53 -2.86
C PRO A 178 6.85 15.96 -1.56
N ALA A 179 7.49 16.29 -0.45
CA ALA A 179 6.87 16.26 0.87
C ALA A 179 7.04 17.60 1.57
N VAL A 180 6.06 17.96 2.38
CA VAL A 180 6.03 19.20 3.15
C VAL A 180 5.65 18.89 4.58
N PHE A 181 6.30 19.57 5.51
CA PHE A 181 6.04 19.42 6.93
C PHE A 181 5.91 20.79 7.59
N ILE A 182 4.84 20.97 8.36
CA ILE A 182 4.65 22.13 9.23
C ILE A 182 4.98 21.69 10.65
N ASP A 183 5.99 22.29 11.25
CA ASP A 183 6.38 21.97 12.62
C ASP A 183 5.50 22.71 13.65
N GLY A 184 5.54 22.27 14.90
CA GLY A 184 4.74 22.84 15.99
C GLY A 184 5.08 24.30 16.33
N ASP A 185 6.20 24.83 15.82
CA ASP A 185 6.57 26.24 15.92
C ASP A 185 6.09 27.09 14.71
N GLY A 186 5.37 26.47 13.77
CA GLY A 186 4.82 27.11 12.57
C GLY A 186 5.81 27.24 11.41
N ARG A 187 7.04 26.75 11.54
CA ARG A 187 8.01 26.70 10.43
C ARG A 187 7.61 25.61 9.45
N VAL A 188 7.89 25.87 8.17
CA VAL A 188 7.51 24.97 7.06
C VAL A 188 8.78 24.45 6.42
N TYR A 189 8.82 23.15 6.13
CA TYR A 189 9.94 22.47 5.51
C TYR A 189 9.47 21.68 4.30
N GLY A 190 10.25 21.72 3.22
CA GLY A 190 9.99 20.99 1.99
C GLY A 190 11.11 20.01 1.69
N TYR A 191 10.77 18.86 1.14
CA TYR A 191 11.65 17.76 0.75
C TYR A 191 11.25 17.29 -0.63
N TRP A 192 12.21 16.97 -1.49
CA TRP A 192 11.93 16.49 -2.85
C TRP A 192 13.17 15.83 -3.46
N GLY A 193 12.99 15.12 -4.57
CA GLY A 193 14.11 14.67 -5.38
C GLY A 193 13.91 13.32 -6.05
N PHE A 194 14.72 13.08 -7.08
CA PHE A 194 14.85 11.80 -7.77
C PHE A 194 16.32 11.49 -7.96
N GLN A 195 16.75 10.34 -7.46
CA GLN A 195 18.13 9.88 -7.27
C GLN A 195 19.04 10.82 -6.49
N GLN A 196 18.56 11.98 -6.05
CA GLN A 196 19.29 12.96 -5.26
C GLN A 196 18.27 13.69 -4.38
N SER A 197 18.51 13.69 -3.08
CA SER A 197 17.61 14.31 -2.11
C SER A 197 17.86 15.80 -1.97
N TRP A 198 16.79 16.54 -1.70
CA TRP A 198 16.80 17.96 -1.41
C TRP A 198 15.93 18.25 -0.19
N GLY A 199 16.28 19.30 0.56
CA GLY A 199 15.47 19.82 1.65
C GLY A 199 15.64 21.32 1.80
N ALA A 200 14.59 22.04 2.22
CA ALA A 200 14.67 23.46 2.49
C ALA A 200 13.68 23.88 3.58
N GLU A 201 14.02 24.94 4.32
CA GLU A 201 13.00 25.69 5.03
C GLU A 201 12.26 26.58 4.02
N LEU A 202 10.93 26.47 3.99
CA LEU A 202 10.05 27.24 3.11
C LEU A 202 9.54 28.50 3.81
N ASP A 203 9.15 29.47 3.01
CA ASP A 203 8.42 30.64 3.47
C ASP A 203 7.00 30.21 3.90
N PRO A 204 6.61 30.40 5.18
CA PRO A 204 5.31 29.99 5.67
C PRO A 204 4.15 30.79 5.06
N GLU A 205 4.39 31.94 4.41
CA GLU A 205 3.35 32.71 3.72
C GLU A 205 3.05 32.13 2.34
N THR A 206 4.08 31.75 1.58
CA THR A 206 3.92 31.22 0.22
C THR A 206 3.71 29.71 0.20
N MET A 207 4.20 29.00 1.22
CA MET A 207 4.20 27.53 1.33
C MET A 207 5.01 26.79 0.25
N CYS A 208 5.70 27.50 -0.65
CA CYS A 208 6.37 26.88 -1.81
C CYS A 208 7.75 27.46 -2.14
N THR A 209 8.08 28.67 -1.66
CA THR A 209 9.39 29.32 -1.92
C THR A 209 10.34 29.11 -0.76
N VAL A 210 11.64 29.06 -1.04
CA VAL A 210 12.68 28.99 0.00
C VAL A 210 12.58 30.21 0.92
N LYS A 211 12.70 30.00 2.23
CA LYS A 211 12.71 31.09 3.22
C LYS A 211 13.85 32.06 2.91
N LYS A 212 13.52 33.35 2.88
CA LYS A 212 14.48 34.42 2.60
C LYS A 212 15.73 34.31 3.49
N GLY A 213 16.90 34.36 2.86
CA GLY A 213 18.20 34.26 3.54
C GLY A 213 18.70 32.83 3.78
N THR A 214 17.93 31.82 3.36
CA THR A 214 18.35 30.41 3.39
C THR A 214 18.54 29.88 1.96
N GLN A 215 19.02 28.65 1.82
CA GLN A 215 19.20 27.96 0.54
C GLN A 215 18.75 26.49 0.67
N PRO A 216 18.29 25.86 -0.42
CA PRO A 216 18.09 24.42 -0.44
C PRO A 216 19.37 23.66 -0.10
N ILE A 217 19.22 22.63 0.71
CA ILE A 217 20.25 21.65 1.03
C ILE A 217 20.14 20.54 0.01
N ARG A 218 21.25 20.30 -0.68
CA ARG A 218 21.43 19.18 -1.59
C ARG A 218 22.04 18.00 -0.84
N ASP A 219 21.65 16.78 -1.23
CA ASP A 219 22.16 15.54 -0.64
C ASP A 219 21.90 15.49 0.88
N MET A 220 20.69 15.90 1.28
CA MET A 220 20.23 15.89 2.67
C MET A 220 20.45 14.52 3.31
N VAL A 221 20.09 13.46 2.57
CA VAL A 221 20.59 12.10 2.73
C VAL A 221 21.36 11.71 1.47
N SER A 222 22.41 10.91 1.61
CA SER A 222 23.29 10.54 0.48
C SER A 222 22.54 9.81 -0.64
N HIS A 223 22.84 10.20 -1.88
CA HIS A 223 22.25 9.61 -3.08
C HIS A 223 22.77 8.19 -3.38
N LEU A 224 22.08 7.44 -4.26
CA LEU A 224 22.38 6.03 -4.59
C LEU A 224 23.80 5.74 -5.11
N ASN A 225 24.47 6.74 -5.67
CA ASN A 225 25.84 6.61 -6.20
C ASN A 225 26.92 7.05 -5.19
N GLN A 226 26.55 7.48 -3.99
CA GLN A 226 27.50 7.75 -2.91
C GLN A 226 27.70 6.50 -2.06
N GLU A 227 28.87 6.41 -1.42
CA GLU A 227 29.13 5.40 -0.41
C GLU A 227 28.23 5.60 0.82
N GLY A 228 27.83 4.49 1.44
CA GLY A 228 27.02 4.49 2.65
C GLY A 228 25.62 3.91 2.45
N ASP A 229 24.89 3.84 3.56
CA ASP A 229 23.66 3.05 3.63
C ASP A 229 22.43 3.80 3.12
N PHE A 230 22.44 5.14 3.02
CA PHE A 230 21.23 5.89 2.66
C PHE A 230 20.70 5.55 1.27
N ARG A 231 21.54 5.67 0.23
CA ARG A 231 21.21 5.32 -1.16
C ARG A 231 19.83 5.83 -1.63
N PHE A 232 19.56 7.12 -1.41
CA PHE A 232 18.28 7.75 -1.75
C PHE A 232 17.91 7.58 -3.22
N PHE A 233 16.65 7.19 -3.47
CA PHE A 233 16.06 7.09 -4.81
C PHE A 233 14.94 8.11 -5.01
N GLU A 234 13.83 8.07 -4.28
CA GLU A 234 12.69 9.00 -4.45
C GLU A 234 11.77 8.97 -3.21
N ALA A 235 10.49 9.38 -3.35
CA ALA A 235 9.45 9.20 -2.35
C ALA A 235 9.72 9.83 -0.99
N SER A 236 10.11 11.11 -0.98
CA SER A 236 10.34 11.84 0.27
C SER A 236 9.07 11.87 1.10
N SER A 237 9.14 11.54 2.39
CA SER A 237 8.04 11.76 3.33
C SER A 237 8.57 11.99 4.75
N LEU A 238 7.97 12.91 5.50
CA LEU A 238 8.45 13.31 6.82
C LEU A 238 7.38 13.12 7.89
N ARG A 239 7.79 12.60 9.04
CA ARG A 239 7.02 12.60 10.29
C ARG A 239 7.85 13.18 11.43
N LYS A 240 7.18 13.78 12.41
CA LYS A 240 7.77 14.06 13.72
C LYS A 240 7.20 13.09 14.73
N ILE A 241 8.04 12.23 15.29
CA ILE A 241 7.64 11.21 16.27
C ILE A 241 8.31 11.58 17.59
N LYS A 242 7.50 12.03 18.55
CA LYS A 242 7.96 12.65 19.80
C LYS A 242 8.91 13.84 19.51
N ASP A 243 10.16 13.78 19.95
CA ASP A 243 11.18 14.82 19.79
C ASP A 243 12.12 14.57 18.60
N LYS A 244 11.79 13.64 17.69
CA LYS A 244 12.60 13.28 16.53
C LYS A 244 11.88 13.50 15.21
N TYR A 245 12.63 13.89 14.19
CA TYR A 245 12.18 13.91 12.81
C TYR A 245 12.55 12.59 12.16
N VAL A 246 11.61 11.97 11.45
CA VAL A 246 11.75 10.70 10.76
C VAL A 246 11.45 10.94 9.29
N PHE A 247 12.47 10.72 8.45
CA PHE A 247 12.40 10.87 7.00
C PHE A 247 12.31 9.49 6.37
N VAL A 248 11.16 9.16 5.80
CA VAL A 248 10.91 7.95 5.01
C VAL A 248 11.21 8.26 3.55
N TYR A 249 11.83 7.32 2.86
CA TYR A 249 12.14 7.46 1.44
C TYR A 249 12.28 6.10 0.76
N SER A 250 12.06 6.10 -0.56
CA SER A 250 12.38 4.94 -1.39
C SER A 250 13.89 4.83 -1.56
N ARG A 251 14.42 3.66 -1.25
CA ARG A 251 15.84 3.36 -1.21
C ARG A 251 16.20 2.34 -2.28
N TRP A 252 17.31 2.61 -2.97
CA TRP A 252 17.93 1.65 -3.88
C TRP A 252 18.86 0.73 -3.08
N THR A 253 18.54 -0.56 -2.97
CA THR A 253 19.39 -1.51 -2.22
C THR A 253 20.73 -1.73 -2.91
N ALA A 254 21.79 -2.06 -2.17
CA ALA A 254 23.06 -2.46 -2.78
C ALA A 254 22.92 -3.83 -3.46
N ASP A 255 23.76 -4.12 -4.45
CA ASP A 255 23.80 -5.45 -5.06
C ASP A 255 24.28 -6.49 -4.04
N GLY A 256 23.56 -7.61 -3.95
CA GLY A 256 23.79 -8.65 -2.95
C GLY A 256 23.26 -8.31 -1.55
N GLU A 257 22.68 -7.12 -1.33
CA GLU A 257 21.98 -6.81 -0.08
C GLU A 257 20.79 -7.77 0.09
N PHE A 258 20.68 -8.37 1.28
CA PHE A 258 19.74 -9.48 1.57
C PHE A 258 19.94 -10.74 0.71
N GLY A 259 21.07 -10.87 0.01
CA GLY A 259 21.34 -11.96 -0.92
C GLY A 259 20.52 -11.90 -2.22
N LEU A 260 19.99 -10.72 -2.55
CA LEU A 260 19.22 -10.45 -3.77
C LEU A 260 19.92 -9.40 -4.64
N PRO A 261 19.62 -9.35 -5.95
CA PRO A 261 20.08 -8.25 -6.81
C PRO A 261 19.59 -6.89 -6.29
N GLU A 262 20.31 -5.82 -6.65
CA GLU A 262 19.87 -4.45 -6.34
C GLU A 262 18.48 -4.12 -6.91
N ALA A 263 17.70 -3.30 -6.18
CA ALA A 263 16.36 -2.88 -6.59
C ALA A 263 15.92 -1.59 -5.88
N ASN A 264 14.88 -0.93 -6.41
CA ASN A 264 14.24 0.28 -5.87
C ASN A 264 12.87 0.02 -5.19
N ASN A 265 12.65 -1.21 -4.74
CA ASN A 265 11.39 -1.68 -4.17
C ASN A 265 11.39 -1.61 -2.63
N THR A 266 12.21 -0.77 -2.01
CA THR A 266 12.31 -0.72 -0.55
C THR A 266 12.01 0.67 -0.03
N LEU A 267 11.23 0.75 1.05
CA LEU A 267 11.16 1.97 1.86
C LEU A 267 12.10 1.82 3.04
N ALA A 268 12.91 2.85 3.27
CA ALA A 268 13.81 2.96 4.40
C ALA A 268 13.51 4.26 5.16
N TYR A 269 14.11 4.41 6.33
CA TYR A 269 14.05 5.67 7.06
C TYR A 269 15.41 6.16 7.52
N ALA A 270 15.44 7.45 7.76
CA ALA A 270 16.47 8.14 8.52
C ALA A 270 15.81 8.96 9.62
N TRP A 271 16.54 9.29 10.67
CA TRP A 271 16.03 10.15 11.73
C TRP A 271 17.04 11.22 12.17
N SER A 272 16.54 12.31 12.75
CA SER A 272 17.33 13.48 13.13
C SER A 272 16.69 14.23 14.31
N HIS A 273 17.48 15.04 15.00
CA HIS A 273 17.02 16.02 16.00
C HIS A 273 16.55 17.35 15.37
N SER A 274 16.82 17.54 14.08
CA SER A 274 16.51 18.74 13.32
C SER A 274 15.81 18.36 12.01
N PRO A 275 14.86 19.17 11.52
CA PRO A 275 14.03 18.84 10.35
C PRO A 275 14.83 18.76 9.04
N LEU A 276 16.06 19.26 9.01
CA LEU A 276 16.93 19.26 7.83
C LEU A 276 18.24 18.49 8.06
N GLY A 277 18.31 17.66 9.10
CA GLY A 277 19.50 16.86 9.45
C GLY A 277 20.47 17.56 10.41
N PRO A 278 21.66 16.96 10.66
CA PRO A 278 22.18 15.75 10.02
C PRO A 278 21.36 14.50 10.35
N TRP A 279 21.34 13.54 9.43
CA TRP A 279 20.50 12.34 9.51
C TRP A 279 21.29 11.11 9.93
N THR A 280 20.62 10.22 10.66
CA THR A 280 21.10 8.88 11.01
C THR A 280 20.26 7.85 10.26
N TYR A 281 20.90 6.92 9.54
CA TYR A 281 20.19 5.84 8.84
C TYR A 281 19.54 4.88 9.86
N GLY A 282 18.26 4.57 9.65
CA GLY A 282 17.46 3.75 10.55
C GLY A 282 17.23 2.31 10.09
N GLY A 283 17.45 2.01 8.80
CA GLY A 283 17.20 0.69 8.22
C GLY A 283 16.02 0.66 7.24
N THR A 284 15.82 -0.50 6.64
CA THR A 284 14.67 -0.81 5.77
C THR A 284 13.42 -1.05 6.63
N ILE A 285 12.31 -0.42 6.26
CA ILE A 285 11.00 -0.61 6.89
C ILE A 285 10.21 -1.70 6.14
N ILE A 286 10.22 -1.72 4.81
CA ILE A 286 9.51 -2.72 4.02
C ILE A 286 10.24 -2.98 2.70
N ASP A 287 10.26 -4.23 2.26
CA ASP A 287 10.79 -4.66 0.98
C ASP A 287 9.68 -5.29 0.12
N ALA A 288 9.21 -4.54 -0.87
CA ALA A 288 8.11 -4.93 -1.74
C ALA A 288 8.47 -6.05 -2.73
N ARG A 289 9.72 -6.54 -2.72
CA ARG A 289 10.09 -7.79 -3.42
C ARG A 289 9.54 -9.02 -2.73
N GLY A 290 9.09 -8.89 -1.47
CA GLY A 290 8.66 -10.01 -0.63
C GLY A 290 9.82 -10.98 -0.43
N ARG A 291 10.61 -10.81 0.63
CA ARG A 291 11.78 -11.66 0.85
C ARG A 291 11.36 -12.97 1.52
N ASP A 292 11.91 -14.08 1.04
CA ASP A 292 11.82 -15.40 1.66
C ASP A 292 13.06 -16.23 1.30
N VAL A 293 13.10 -17.49 1.69
CA VAL A 293 14.16 -18.44 1.32
C VAL A 293 13.59 -19.66 0.60
N ASP A 294 14.33 -20.21 -0.35
CA ASP A 294 13.99 -21.48 -0.97
C ASP A 294 14.41 -22.70 -0.11
N GLU A 295 14.25 -23.91 -0.64
CA GLU A 295 14.55 -25.15 0.08
C GLU A 295 16.02 -25.32 0.46
N ASP A 296 16.92 -24.70 -0.30
CA ASP A 296 18.37 -24.77 -0.04
C ASP A 296 18.82 -23.63 0.89
N GLY A 297 17.86 -22.85 1.43
CA GLY A 297 18.12 -21.69 2.26
C GLY A 297 18.60 -20.47 1.47
N LYS A 298 18.48 -20.49 0.13
CA LYS A 298 18.89 -19.36 -0.70
C LYS A 298 17.81 -18.28 -0.68
N PRO A 299 18.18 -16.99 -0.50
CA PRO A 299 17.24 -15.89 -0.60
C PRO A 299 16.53 -15.84 -1.95
N ILE A 300 15.22 -15.61 -1.91
CA ILE A 300 14.37 -15.42 -3.06
C ILE A 300 13.45 -14.21 -2.86
N TYR A 301 13.02 -13.62 -3.96
CA TYR A 301 11.88 -12.72 -3.98
C TYR A 301 10.62 -13.52 -4.31
N THR A 302 9.57 -13.26 -3.55
CA THR A 302 8.25 -13.90 -3.65
C THR A 302 7.22 -12.98 -4.28
N ALA A 303 7.59 -11.75 -4.59
CA ALA A 303 6.76 -10.78 -5.30
C ALA A 303 7.50 -10.26 -6.54
N SER A 304 7.42 -8.94 -6.81
CA SER A 304 8.10 -8.36 -7.98
C SER A 304 9.61 -8.19 -7.70
N PRO A 305 10.53 -8.77 -8.51
CA PRO A 305 11.97 -8.55 -8.38
C PRO A 305 12.44 -7.10 -8.50
N GLY A 306 11.64 -6.22 -9.11
CA GLY A 306 11.97 -4.83 -9.41
C GLY A 306 10.70 -3.97 -9.48
N GLY A 307 10.85 -2.64 -9.49
CA GLY A 307 9.70 -1.72 -9.47
C GLY A 307 9.85 -0.58 -8.47
N ASN A 308 9.19 0.55 -8.71
CA ASN A 308 9.13 1.58 -7.68
C ASN A 308 8.26 1.13 -6.49
N THR A 309 8.54 1.75 -5.35
CA THR A 309 7.65 1.76 -4.19
C THR A 309 7.72 3.15 -3.56
N HIS A 310 6.61 3.58 -2.97
CA HIS A 310 6.42 4.91 -2.40
C HIS A 310 5.36 4.80 -1.31
N GLY A 311 5.60 5.46 -0.18
CA GLY A 311 4.60 5.65 0.86
C GLY A 311 5.21 6.20 2.16
N SER A 312 4.44 6.19 3.24
CA SER A 312 4.83 6.82 4.49
C SER A 312 4.27 6.13 5.74
N LEU A 313 4.66 6.63 6.91
CA LEU A 313 4.23 6.14 8.22
C LEU A 313 3.01 6.90 8.72
N CYS A 314 2.05 6.19 9.31
CA CYS A 314 0.94 6.80 10.02
C CYS A 314 0.57 6.00 11.26
N GLU A 315 0.33 6.70 12.37
CA GLU A 315 -0.21 6.11 13.59
C GLU A 315 -1.73 6.20 13.56
N ILE A 316 -2.41 5.05 13.65
CA ILE A 316 -3.87 4.96 13.62
C ILE A 316 -4.31 4.07 14.77
N GLY A 317 -5.13 4.62 15.67
CA GLY A 317 -5.63 3.86 16.83
C GLY A 317 -4.52 3.36 17.77
N GLY A 318 -3.35 4.02 17.80
CA GLY A 318 -2.19 3.61 18.60
C GLY A 318 -1.30 2.52 17.97
N GLN A 319 -1.59 2.11 16.73
CA GLN A 319 -0.74 1.23 15.93
C GLN A 319 -0.07 2.04 14.82
N TRP A 320 1.25 1.89 14.67
CA TRP A 320 1.96 2.43 13.52
C TRP A 320 1.87 1.51 12.31
N TYR A 321 1.69 2.10 11.14
CA TYR A 321 1.65 1.40 9.86
C TYR A 321 2.60 2.05 8.88
N ILE A 322 3.30 1.23 8.09
CA ILE A 322 3.96 1.65 6.86
C ILE A 322 3.01 1.44 5.69
N PHE A 323 2.68 2.54 5.01
CA PHE A 323 1.95 2.53 3.75
C PHE A 323 2.96 2.44 2.62
N TYR A 324 2.61 1.67 1.60
CA TYR A 324 3.44 1.47 0.42
C TYR A 324 2.53 1.05 -0.74
N HIS A 325 3.11 0.71 -1.89
CA HIS A 325 2.35 0.11 -2.98
C HIS A 325 3.08 -1.10 -3.55
N ARG A 326 2.30 -1.98 -4.19
CA ARG A 326 2.80 -3.09 -4.99
C ARG A 326 2.46 -2.91 -6.46
N GLN A 327 3.15 -3.67 -7.30
CA GLN A 327 2.83 -3.77 -8.72
C GLN A 327 1.83 -4.89 -9.00
N ALA A 328 0.82 -4.62 -9.82
CA ALA A 328 0.01 -5.62 -10.51
C ALA A 328 0.24 -5.54 -12.03
N GLY A 329 0.05 -6.66 -12.71
CA GLY A 329 0.21 -6.75 -14.16
C GLY A 329 1.63 -6.52 -14.66
N LEU A 330 1.82 -6.79 -15.95
CA LEU A 330 3.13 -6.71 -16.61
C LEU A 330 3.47 -5.30 -17.10
N GLY A 331 2.60 -4.30 -16.89
CA GLY A 331 2.73 -2.98 -17.51
C GLY A 331 3.50 -1.94 -16.70
N GLY A 332 3.66 -2.09 -15.38
CA GLY A 332 4.20 -1.03 -14.51
C GLY A 332 3.16 -0.04 -13.98
N PHE A 333 1.99 0.04 -14.63
CA PHE A 333 1.03 1.15 -14.47
C PHE A 333 -0.29 0.73 -13.80
N ASP A 334 -0.27 -0.35 -13.04
CA ASP A 334 -1.41 -0.86 -12.28
C ASP A 334 -0.93 -1.14 -10.85
N ARG A 335 -0.55 -0.08 -10.12
CA ARG A 335 -0.01 -0.21 -8.76
C ARG A 335 -1.12 -0.09 -7.73
N GLN A 336 -1.07 -0.94 -6.70
CA GLN A 336 -2.12 -1.08 -5.70
C GLN A 336 -1.61 -0.69 -4.31
N ALA A 337 -2.46 0.01 -3.55
CA ALA A 337 -2.16 0.50 -2.22
C ALA A 337 -2.04 -0.66 -1.20
N MET A 338 -0.97 -0.64 -0.41
CA MET A 338 -0.63 -1.69 0.55
C MET A 338 -0.26 -1.08 1.90
N VAL A 339 -0.46 -1.83 2.97
CA VAL A 339 -0.11 -1.39 4.32
C VAL A 339 0.45 -2.55 5.13
N ALA A 340 1.39 -2.29 6.04
CA ALA A 340 1.83 -3.27 7.01
C ALA A 340 2.04 -2.64 8.39
N PRO A 341 1.75 -3.36 9.49
CA PRO A 341 2.02 -2.87 10.83
C PRO A 341 3.53 -2.82 11.09
N VAL A 342 3.96 -1.80 11.84
CA VAL A 342 5.32 -1.67 12.35
C VAL A 342 5.30 -1.26 13.82
N GLU A 343 6.31 -1.69 14.56
CA GLU A 343 6.60 -1.18 15.90
C GLU A 343 7.54 0.02 15.79
N VAL A 344 7.20 1.11 16.48
CA VAL A 344 8.02 2.32 16.53
C VAL A 344 8.41 2.61 17.97
N THR A 345 9.72 2.56 18.26
CA THR A 345 10.28 2.90 19.56
C THR A 345 11.14 4.16 19.44
N VAL A 346 10.87 5.14 20.28
CA VAL A 346 11.66 6.37 20.36
C VAL A 346 12.20 6.56 21.77
N THR A 347 13.53 6.60 21.87
CA THR A 347 14.24 7.13 23.05
C THR A 347 14.36 8.64 22.87
N GLU A 348 13.76 9.41 23.76
CA GLU A 348 13.77 10.88 23.71
C GLU A 348 15.09 11.46 24.25
N GLY A 349 15.34 12.74 23.97
CA GLY A 349 16.53 13.45 24.41
C GLY A 349 17.65 13.48 23.37
N PRO A 350 18.76 14.19 23.67
CA PRO A 350 19.83 14.47 22.72
C PRO A 350 20.64 13.25 22.28
N ASP A 351 20.73 12.21 23.13
CA ASP A 351 21.37 10.93 22.80
C ASP A 351 20.35 9.85 22.39
N GLY A 352 19.10 10.25 22.24
CA GLY A 352 17.98 9.38 21.90
C GLY A 352 17.99 8.93 20.45
N LYS A 353 17.31 7.83 20.14
CA LYS A 353 17.22 7.22 18.80
C LYS A 353 15.80 6.82 18.45
N VAL A 354 15.57 6.60 17.15
CA VAL A 354 14.35 6.00 16.61
C VAL A 354 14.68 4.59 16.12
N GLU A 355 13.85 3.62 16.49
CA GLU A 355 13.91 2.24 16.00
C GLU A 355 12.52 1.87 15.45
N ILE A 356 12.49 1.48 14.17
CA ILE A 356 11.29 1.00 13.49
C ILE A 356 11.54 -0.43 13.06
N SER A 357 10.63 -1.34 13.40
CA SER A 357 10.72 -2.73 12.95
C SER A 357 10.55 -2.84 11.44
N GLU A 358 11.26 -3.79 10.82
CA GLU A 358 10.97 -4.15 9.43
C GLU A 358 9.64 -4.94 9.36
N ALA A 359 8.72 -4.47 8.53
CA ALA A 359 7.44 -5.08 8.24
C ALA A 359 7.56 -6.27 7.28
N GLU A 360 6.60 -7.19 7.37
CA GLU A 360 6.45 -8.28 6.42
C GLU A 360 5.51 -7.89 5.26
N TYR A 361 5.82 -8.34 4.05
CA TYR A 361 4.94 -8.21 2.88
C TYR A 361 3.82 -9.25 2.92
N THR A 362 2.60 -8.83 3.28
CA THR A 362 1.49 -9.73 3.58
C THR A 362 0.18 -9.37 2.86
N SER A 363 -0.77 -10.30 2.87
CA SER A 363 -2.17 -10.11 2.49
C SER A 363 -3.03 -9.53 3.62
N GLU A 364 -2.52 -9.38 4.85
CA GLU A 364 -3.35 -8.99 6.02
C GLU A 364 -3.86 -7.56 5.95
N GLY A 365 -3.05 -6.61 5.48
CA GLY A 365 -3.40 -5.19 5.56
C GLY A 365 -3.68 -4.78 7.01
N PHE A 366 -4.88 -4.28 7.28
CA PHE A 366 -5.31 -3.89 8.63
C PHE A 366 -5.86 -5.05 9.48
N GLU A 367 -5.99 -6.26 8.91
CA GLU A 367 -6.47 -7.46 9.63
C GLU A 367 -5.36 -8.12 10.47
N LEU A 368 -4.89 -7.43 11.51
CA LEU A 368 -3.75 -7.86 12.34
C LEU A 368 -3.94 -9.24 12.99
N GLY A 369 -5.20 -9.62 13.23
CA GLY A 369 -5.60 -10.92 13.76
C GLY A 369 -5.58 -12.07 12.74
N GLY A 370 -5.31 -11.77 11.47
CA GLY A 370 -5.36 -12.68 10.34
C GLY A 370 -6.72 -12.68 9.65
N LEU A 371 -6.70 -12.77 8.32
CA LEU A 371 -7.89 -12.81 7.46
C LEU A 371 -8.83 -13.96 7.85
N ASP A 372 -10.15 -13.77 7.73
CA ASP A 372 -11.12 -14.84 7.99
C ASP A 372 -11.14 -15.85 6.82
N PRO A 373 -10.66 -17.10 6.98
CA PRO A 373 -10.69 -18.10 5.92
C PRO A 373 -12.11 -18.57 5.53
N LEU A 374 -13.14 -18.24 6.32
CA LEU A 374 -14.52 -18.67 6.10
C LEU A 374 -15.32 -17.73 5.19
N VAL A 375 -14.77 -16.57 4.82
CA VAL A 375 -15.34 -15.68 3.80
C VAL A 375 -14.62 -15.88 2.46
N PRO A 376 -15.29 -15.63 1.31
CA PRO A 376 -14.63 -15.70 0.02
C PRO A 376 -13.60 -14.58 -0.15
N HIS A 377 -12.41 -14.96 -0.62
CA HIS A 377 -11.31 -14.05 -0.91
C HIS A 377 -10.98 -14.08 -2.40
N SER A 378 -10.72 -12.91 -2.99
CA SER A 378 -10.09 -12.81 -4.31
C SER A 378 -8.71 -13.44 -4.28
N ALA A 379 -8.36 -14.20 -5.33
CA ALA A 379 -7.01 -14.71 -5.50
C ALA A 379 -5.98 -13.57 -5.64
N GLY A 380 -6.42 -12.39 -6.07
CA GLY A 380 -5.63 -11.19 -6.26
C GLY A 380 -4.99 -10.64 -4.99
N ILE A 381 -5.42 -11.02 -3.78
CA ILE A 381 -4.77 -10.60 -2.53
C ILE A 381 -3.42 -11.30 -2.28
N ALA A 382 -2.94 -12.12 -3.23
CA ALA A 382 -1.70 -12.88 -3.10
C ALA A 382 -0.51 -11.98 -2.74
N CYS A 383 0.27 -12.39 -1.74
CA CYS A 383 1.51 -11.73 -1.33
C CYS A 383 2.76 -12.59 -1.60
N TYR A 384 2.57 -13.82 -2.07
CA TYR A 384 3.61 -14.74 -2.49
C TYR A 384 3.21 -15.30 -3.86
N TYR A 385 4.00 -15.08 -4.89
CA TYR A 385 3.74 -15.57 -6.25
C TYR A 385 5.08 -15.81 -6.96
N THR A 386 5.43 -17.08 -7.12
CA THR A 386 6.66 -17.52 -7.79
C THR A 386 6.37 -18.51 -8.89
N GLY A 387 7.35 -18.72 -9.76
CA GLY A 387 7.32 -19.77 -10.78
C GLY A 387 8.72 -20.11 -11.31
N PRO A 388 8.81 -21.13 -12.17
CA PRO A 388 10.08 -21.56 -12.74
C PRO A 388 10.59 -20.64 -13.85
N ARG A 389 9.69 -19.87 -14.48
CA ARG A 389 10.03 -18.94 -15.57
C ARG A 389 9.42 -17.57 -15.31
N PRO A 390 10.18 -16.49 -15.50
CA PRO A 390 9.65 -15.15 -15.36
C PRO A 390 8.48 -14.86 -16.32
N ALA A 391 7.55 -14.03 -15.87
CA ALA A 391 6.59 -13.35 -16.73
C ALA A 391 7.00 -11.88 -16.89
N GLU A 392 7.12 -11.41 -18.13
CA GLU A 392 7.55 -10.05 -18.46
C GLU A 392 6.90 -9.59 -19.76
N LYS A 393 6.72 -8.28 -19.90
CA LYS A 393 6.24 -7.64 -21.13
C LYS A 393 7.25 -6.57 -21.53
N ASP A 394 7.85 -6.74 -22.72
CA ASP A 394 8.83 -5.82 -23.33
C ASP A 394 9.92 -5.27 -22.36
N ASN A 395 10.65 -4.21 -22.75
CA ASN A 395 11.79 -3.68 -21.97
C ASN A 395 11.39 -2.59 -20.95
N LEU A 396 10.10 -2.25 -20.86
CA LEU A 396 9.57 -1.22 -19.96
C LEU A 396 8.57 -1.78 -18.95
N GLY A 397 8.18 -3.05 -19.08
CA GLY A 397 7.19 -3.69 -18.21
C GLY A 397 7.77 -4.32 -16.95
N ASN A 398 6.85 -4.70 -16.05
CA ASN A 398 7.19 -5.42 -14.83
C ASN A 398 7.60 -6.85 -15.15
N ARG A 399 8.57 -7.34 -14.38
CA ARG A 399 9.00 -8.74 -14.41
C ARG A 399 8.53 -9.40 -13.13
N PHE A 400 7.94 -10.59 -13.23
CA PHE A 400 7.56 -11.45 -12.11
C PHE A 400 8.32 -12.76 -12.18
N SER A 401 8.55 -13.45 -11.07
CA SER A 401 9.18 -14.79 -11.08
C SER A 401 8.26 -15.88 -11.67
N GLY A 402 7.02 -15.59 -12.04
CA GLY A 402 6.13 -16.54 -12.72
C GLY A 402 4.68 -16.12 -12.66
N SER A 403 3.92 -16.66 -11.71
CA SER A 403 2.55 -16.21 -11.46
C SER A 403 2.51 -14.71 -11.16
N TYR A 404 1.45 -14.04 -11.60
CA TYR A 404 1.26 -12.60 -11.34
C TYR A 404 -0.23 -12.25 -11.23
N ILE A 405 -0.52 -11.15 -10.56
CA ILE A 405 -1.88 -10.61 -10.43
C ILE A 405 -2.22 -9.89 -11.73
N GLN A 406 -3.27 -10.34 -12.43
CA GLN A 406 -3.77 -9.65 -13.60
C GLN A 406 -4.67 -8.49 -13.18
N PRO A 407 -4.35 -7.24 -13.57
CA PRO A 407 -5.16 -6.08 -13.23
C PRO A 407 -6.49 -6.13 -13.99
N LEU A 408 -7.59 -5.95 -13.25
CA LEU A 408 -8.92 -5.70 -13.81
C LEU A 408 -9.34 -4.26 -13.52
N ARG A 409 -10.11 -3.68 -14.44
CA ARG A 409 -10.65 -2.31 -14.38
C ARG A 409 -12.12 -2.33 -14.81
N PRO A 410 -13.01 -2.99 -14.05
CA PRO A 410 -14.45 -2.90 -14.28
C PRO A 410 -14.91 -1.44 -14.29
N ALA A 411 -15.99 -1.17 -15.02
CA ALA A 411 -16.69 0.09 -14.87
C ALA A 411 -17.44 0.05 -13.52
N TRP A 412 -17.02 0.89 -12.58
CA TRP A 412 -17.73 1.08 -11.32
C TRP A 412 -18.78 2.19 -11.50
N ASP A 413 -19.98 1.95 -11.01
CA ASP A 413 -21.14 2.84 -11.14
C ASP A 413 -21.26 3.88 -10.01
N GLY A 414 -20.41 3.79 -8.98
CA GLY A 414 -20.47 4.64 -7.79
C GLY A 414 -21.48 4.17 -6.73
N GLU A 415 -22.29 3.16 -7.03
CA GLU A 415 -23.36 2.67 -6.15
C GLU A 415 -23.08 1.26 -5.63
N THR A 416 -22.49 0.40 -6.47
CA THR A 416 -22.07 -0.95 -6.10
C THR A 416 -21.05 -0.87 -4.97
N ASP A 417 -21.19 -1.72 -3.94
CA ASP A 417 -20.17 -1.85 -2.88
C ASP A 417 -18.79 -2.06 -3.55
N PRO A 418 -17.83 -1.14 -3.35
CA PRO A 418 -16.56 -1.20 -4.06
C PRO A 418 -15.76 -2.47 -3.72
N TYR A 419 -16.08 -3.16 -2.61
CA TYR A 419 -15.48 -4.43 -2.20
C TYR A 419 -16.25 -5.68 -2.66
N ASP A 420 -17.39 -5.52 -3.34
CA ASP A 420 -18.18 -6.65 -3.85
C ASP A 420 -17.35 -7.46 -4.86
N LEU A 421 -17.24 -8.78 -4.65
CA LEU A 421 -16.40 -9.66 -5.46
C LEU A 421 -16.79 -9.73 -6.94
N SER A 422 -17.99 -9.29 -7.33
CA SER A 422 -18.37 -9.16 -8.75
C SER A 422 -17.52 -8.13 -9.50
N ILE A 423 -16.96 -7.14 -8.80
CA ILE A 423 -16.07 -6.11 -9.35
C ILE A 423 -14.70 -6.10 -8.67
N ASN A 424 -14.62 -6.44 -7.39
CA ASN A 424 -13.42 -6.49 -6.57
C ASN A 424 -12.69 -7.83 -6.69
N HIS A 425 -12.24 -8.15 -7.90
CA HIS A 425 -11.48 -9.36 -8.16
C HIS A 425 -10.39 -9.09 -9.18
N ASN A 426 -9.22 -9.67 -8.93
CA ASN A 426 -8.11 -9.71 -9.88
C ASN A 426 -7.61 -11.15 -9.92
N PRO A 427 -7.62 -11.84 -11.07
CA PRO A 427 -7.16 -13.20 -11.12
C PRO A 427 -5.65 -13.28 -10.97
N VAL A 428 -5.17 -14.36 -10.37
CA VAL A 428 -3.76 -14.73 -10.46
C VAL A 428 -3.58 -15.65 -11.66
N VAL A 429 -2.73 -15.26 -12.59
CA VAL A 429 -2.53 -15.93 -13.87
C VAL A 429 -1.11 -16.45 -14.03
N ASN A 430 -0.81 -17.07 -15.17
CA ASN A 430 0.48 -17.72 -15.45
C ASN A 430 0.88 -18.79 -14.40
N ASN A 431 -0.12 -19.54 -13.93
CA ASN A 431 0.08 -20.60 -12.94
C ASN A 431 0.57 -21.89 -13.62
N THR A 432 1.87 -21.98 -13.84
CA THR A 432 2.51 -23.10 -14.55
C THR A 432 2.99 -24.20 -13.58
N ALA A 433 3.47 -25.32 -14.11
CA ALA A 433 4.06 -26.38 -13.28
C ALA A 433 5.26 -25.83 -12.49
N GLY A 434 5.22 -25.94 -11.16
CA GLY A 434 6.24 -25.40 -10.25
C GLY A 434 5.90 -24.02 -9.69
N SER A 435 4.84 -23.35 -10.17
CA SER A 435 4.36 -22.11 -9.57
C SER A 435 3.88 -22.32 -8.14
N VAL A 436 4.00 -21.27 -7.34
CA VAL A 436 3.44 -21.17 -5.98
C VAL A 436 2.71 -19.84 -5.88
N VAL A 437 1.46 -19.87 -5.41
CA VAL A 437 0.70 -18.68 -5.04
C VAL A 437 0.33 -18.79 -3.57
N GLY A 438 0.57 -17.76 -2.77
CA GLY A 438 0.42 -17.79 -1.33
C GLY A 438 -0.09 -16.50 -0.72
N TYR A 439 -0.60 -16.66 0.49
CA TYR A 439 -1.39 -15.67 1.21
C TYR A 439 -1.02 -15.73 2.69
N LYS A 440 -0.62 -14.58 3.23
CA LYS A 440 -0.17 -14.43 4.63
C LYS A 440 -1.01 -13.34 5.29
N TYR A 441 -1.72 -13.56 6.38
CA TYR A 441 -2.05 -14.81 7.06
C TYR A 441 -3.56 -14.91 7.26
N PHE A 442 -4.06 -16.12 7.45
CA PHE A 442 -5.45 -16.38 7.82
C PHE A 442 -5.54 -16.82 9.29
N ASN A 443 -6.62 -16.44 9.96
CA ASN A 443 -6.92 -16.91 11.31
C ASN A 443 -7.72 -18.23 11.30
N PHE A 444 -7.11 -19.31 11.79
CA PHE A 444 -7.72 -20.65 11.75
C PHE A 444 -8.59 -21.01 12.96
N ASP A 445 -8.72 -20.13 13.96
CA ASP A 445 -9.41 -20.45 15.21
C ASP A 445 -10.91 -20.74 15.03
N GLY A 446 -11.57 -20.05 14.10
CA GLY A 446 -12.99 -20.23 13.79
C GLY A 446 -13.34 -21.55 13.09
N LEU A 447 -12.38 -22.21 12.43
CA LEU A 447 -12.67 -23.34 11.53
C LEU A 447 -13.25 -24.56 12.23
N ARG A 448 -12.82 -24.83 13.48
CA ARG A 448 -13.32 -25.99 14.24
C ARG A 448 -14.80 -25.84 14.56
N ALA A 449 -15.22 -24.65 15.02
CA ALA A 449 -16.61 -24.34 15.32
C ALA A 449 -17.46 -24.35 14.04
N ALA A 450 -16.93 -23.78 12.95
CA ALA A 450 -17.58 -23.77 11.65
C ALA A 450 -17.69 -25.15 10.98
N ARG A 451 -17.02 -26.20 11.50
CA ARG A 451 -16.94 -27.54 10.90
C ARG A 451 -16.40 -27.52 9.46
N ALA A 452 -15.52 -26.57 9.15
CA ALA A 452 -14.93 -26.46 7.83
C ALA A 452 -14.08 -27.70 7.50
N LYS A 453 -14.38 -28.35 6.37
CA LYS A 453 -13.69 -29.56 5.90
C LYS A 453 -13.37 -29.52 4.42
N ARG A 454 -13.73 -28.44 3.72
CA ARG A 454 -13.45 -28.26 2.29
C ARG A 454 -12.81 -26.90 2.05
N LEU A 455 -11.96 -26.85 1.04
CA LEU A 455 -11.59 -25.60 0.38
C LEU A 455 -12.27 -25.61 -0.99
N ARG A 456 -12.98 -24.53 -1.31
CA ARG A 456 -13.52 -24.23 -2.63
C ARG A 456 -12.58 -23.27 -3.33
N LEU A 457 -12.25 -23.56 -4.58
CA LEU A 457 -11.44 -22.73 -5.46
C LEU A 457 -12.26 -22.45 -6.72
N THR A 458 -12.51 -21.18 -7.00
CA THR A 458 -13.08 -20.70 -8.25
C THR A 458 -11.92 -20.39 -9.19
N LEU A 459 -11.94 -20.99 -10.38
CA LEU A 459 -10.86 -20.86 -11.36
C LEU A 459 -11.36 -21.01 -12.79
N VAL A 460 -10.56 -20.58 -13.77
CA VAL A 460 -10.75 -20.87 -15.20
C VAL A 460 -9.71 -21.90 -15.63
N PRO A 461 -10.07 -23.18 -15.90
CA PRO A 461 -9.12 -24.19 -16.37
C PRO A 461 -8.57 -23.84 -17.75
N GLN A 462 -7.29 -24.12 -18.00
CA GLN A 462 -6.60 -23.74 -19.25
C GLN A 462 -6.28 -24.96 -20.15
N GLY A 463 -7.05 -26.05 -20.00
CA GLY A 463 -6.89 -27.27 -20.79
C GLY A 463 -5.61 -28.06 -20.50
N VAL A 464 -5.00 -27.87 -19.33
CA VAL A 464 -3.80 -28.60 -18.88
C VAL A 464 -4.16 -29.54 -17.73
N LYS A 465 -3.72 -30.79 -17.84
CA LYS A 465 -3.89 -31.80 -16.77
C LYS A 465 -2.87 -31.55 -15.67
N GLY A 466 -3.31 -31.49 -14.42
CA GLY A 466 -2.42 -31.24 -13.30
C GLY A 466 -3.12 -31.31 -11.95
N ARG A 467 -2.44 -30.83 -10.92
CA ARG A 467 -3.00 -30.69 -9.57
C ARG A 467 -2.54 -29.41 -8.90
N ILE A 468 -3.38 -28.92 -8.00
CA ILE A 468 -3.09 -27.81 -7.11
C ILE A 468 -3.03 -28.40 -5.70
N VAL A 469 -1.86 -28.37 -5.09
CA VAL A 469 -1.64 -28.84 -3.72
C VAL A 469 -1.83 -27.67 -2.77
N ILE A 470 -2.69 -27.86 -1.77
CA ILE A 470 -3.00 -26.83 -0.77
C ILE A 470 -2.14 -27.11 0.46
N MET A 471 -1.31 -26.14 0.84
CA MET A 471 -0.32 -26.24 1.89
C MET A 471 -0.54 -25.12 2.91
N ALA A 472 -0.30 -25.40 4.18
CA ALA A 472 -0.25 -24.39 5.24
C ALA A 472 1.19 -24.15 5.69
N ASP A 473 1.50 -22.90 6.05
CA ASP A 473 2.75 -22.41 6.66
C ASP A 473 3.99 -22.41 5.76
N HIS A 474 4.12 -23.38 4.85
CA HIS A 474 5.20 -23.39 3.89
C HIS A 474 4.80 -24.16 2.62
N PRO A 475 5.15 -23.70 1.40
CA PRO A 475 4.67 -24.30 0.16
C PRO A 475 5.17 -25.73 -0.06
N ARG A 476 6.31 -26.13 0.51
CA ARG A 476 6.87 -27.48 0.33
C ARG A 476 6.92 -28.32 1.61
N HIS A 477 7.53 -27.80 2.68
CA HIS A 477 7.63 -28.47 4.00
C HIS A 477 6.43 -28.27 4.93
N GLY A 478 5.45 -27.46 4.52
CA GLY A 478 4.30 -27.13 5.35
C GLY A 478 3.30 -28.26 5.49
N THR A 479 2.20 -27.99 6.21
CA THR A 479 1.15 -28.99 6.37
C THR A 479 0.30 -29.07 5.11
N LYS A 480 0.43 -30.18 4.36
CA LYS A 480 -0.49 -30.48 3.27
C LYS A 480 -1.93 -30.62 3.77
N LEU A 481 -2.78 -29.70 3.35
CA LEU A 481 -4.19 -29.65 3.70
C LEU A 481 -5.05 -30.47 2.74
N GLY A 482 -4.83 -30.33 1.43
CA GLY A 482 -5.69 -30.91 0.41
C GLY A 482 -5.09 -30.88 -0.99
N VAL A 483 -5.82 -31.42 -1.97
CA VAL A 483 -5.42 -31.43 -3.39
C VAL A 483 -6.65 -31.24 -4.27
N ILE A 484 -6.57 -30.29 -5.21
CA ILE A 484 -7.50 -30.15 -6.33
C ILE A 484 -6.86 -30.77 -7.57
N ARG A 485 -7.63 -31.50 -8.38
CA ARG A 485 -7.16 -32.10 -9.63
C ARG A 485 -7.84 -31.45 -10.83
N LEU A 486 -7.05 -31.16 -11.86
CA LEU A 486 -7.48 -30.69 -13.16
C LEU A 486 -7.26 -31.79 -14.19
N SER A 487 -8.30 -32.13 -14.94
CA SER A 487 -8.28 -33.24 -15.90
C SER A 487 -7.59 -32.88 -17.22
N GLY A 488 -7.52 -31.58 -17.54
CA GLY A 488 -7.08 -31.05 -18.83
C GLY A 488 -8.15 -31.10 -19.92
N ARG A 489 -9.35 -31.59 -19.59
CA ARG A 489 -10.51 -31.68 -20.50
C ARG A 489 -11.68 -30.81 -20.04
N GLU A 490 -11.51 -30.05 -18.96
CA GLU A 490 -12.51 -29.10 -18.50
C GLU A 490 -12.75 -28.00 -19.55
N GLN A 491 -13.98 -27.48 -19.55
CA GLN A 491 -14.29 -26.28 -20.31
C GLN A 491 -13.49 -25.09 -19.76
N GLN A 492 -12.97 -24.25 -20.64
CA GLN A 492 -12.19 -23.07 -20.27
C GLN A 492 -13.13 -21.91 -19.93
N LYS A 493 -13.81 -22.06 -18.79
CA LYS A 493 -14.74 -21.09 -18.22
C LYS A 493 -14.69 -21.17 -16.69
N ILE A 494 -15.22 -20.15 -16.02
CA ILE A 494 -15.34 -20.11 -14.55
C ILE A 494 -15.94 -21.43 -14.05
N THR A 495 -15.20 -22.09 -13.17
CA THR A 495 -15.50 -23.42 -12.64
C THR A 495 -15.13 -23.47 -11.17
N GLU A 496 -16.00 -24.08 -10.37
CA GLU A 496 -15.68 -24.37 -8.97
C GLU A 496 -15.05 -25.75 -8.82
N LYS A 497 -13.97 -25.81 -8.06
CA LYS A 497 -13.28 -27.05 -7.66
C LYS A 497 -13.19 -27.12 -6.16
N TYR A 498 -13.13 -28.35 -5.63
CA TYR A 498 -13.17 -28.59 -4.20
C TYR A 498 -12.10 -29.58 -3.78
N ALA A 499 -11.41 -29.27 -2.69
CA ALA A 499 -10.54 -30.21 -1.97
C ALA A 499 -11.09 -30.48 -0.58
N ARG A 500 -10.97 -31.73 -0.12
CA ARG A 500 -11.12 -32.03 1.31
C ARG A 500 -9.86 -31.55 2.04
N VAL A 501 -10.05 -30.82 3.15
CA VAL A 501 -8.96 -30.26 3.97
C VAL A 501 -9.05 -30.70 5.44
N PRO A 502 -9.02 -32.01 5.74
CA PRO A 502 -9.31 -32.54 7.09
C PRO A 502 -8.32 -32.11 8.18
N LYS A 503 -7.13 -31.62 7.78
CA LYS A 503 -6.10 -31.11 8.69
C LYS A 503 -6.27 -29.62 9.02
N ALA A 504 -7.01 -28.84 8.24
CA ALA A 504 -7.18 -27.40 8.47
C ALA A 504 -7.74 -27.10 9.87
N ARG A 505 -8.72 -27.89 10.33
CA ARG A 505 -9.30 -27.79 11.68
C ARG A 505 -8.34 -28.06 12.85
N LYS A 506 -7.12 -28.55 12.58
CA LYS A 506 -6.09 -28.78 13.60
C LYS A 506 -5.21 -27.55 13.81
N LEU A 507 -5.20 -26.62 12.85
CA LEU A 507 -4.47 -25.36 12.90
C LEU A 507 -5.14 -24.38 13.88
N ARG A 508 -4.35 -23.48 14.47
CA ARG A 508 -4.77 -22.50 15.51
C ARG A 508 -3.97 -21.23 15.35
N GLY A 509 -4.63 -20.09 15.53
CA GLY A 509 -4.03 -18.78 15.27
C GLY A 509 -3.76 -18.55 13.78
N LYS A 510 -2.75 -17.72 13.50
CA LYS A 510 -2.41 -17.26 12.16
C LYS A 510 -1.56 -18.28 11.41
N HIS A 511 -2.01 -18.66 10.21
CA HIS A 511 -1.28 -19.55 9.32
C HIS A 511 -1.32 -19.04 7.88
N ALA A 512 -0.23 -19.23 7.14
CA ALA A 512 -0.16 -18.90 5.73
C ALA A 512 -0.80 -20.01 4.89
N LEU A 513 -1.42 -19.67 3.76
CA LEU A 513 -2.00 -20.62 2.82
C LEU A 513 -1.27 -20.54 1.49
N TYR A 514 -0.87 -21.68 0.93
CA TYR A 514 -0.18 -21.78 -0.35
C TYR A 514 -0.88 -22.76 -1.29
N PHE A 515 -0.91 -22.40 -2.57
CA PHE A 515 -1.34 -23.20 -3.69
C PHE A 515 -0.13 -23.52 -4.58
N VAL A 516 0.26 -24.79 -4.61
CA VAL A 516 1.40 -25.27 -5.40
C VAL A 516 0.88 -25.98 -6.64
N PHE A 517 1.34 -25.54 -7.81
CA PHE A 517 0.87 -26.02 -9.10
C PHE A 517 1.80 -27.11 -9.63
N GLU A 518 1.24 -28.28 -9.95
CA GLU A 518 2.02 -29.41 -10.43
C GLU A 518 1.41 -30.00 -11.70
N SER A 519 2.23 -30.19 -12.72
CA SER A 519 1.84 -30.80 -14.00
C SER A 519 3.04 -31.44 -14.67
N ALA A 520 2.78 -32.45 -15.52
CA ALA A 520 3.79 -33.01 -16.42
C ALA A 520 3.95 -32.16 -17.70
N THR A 521 3.05 -31.21 -17.94
CA THR A 521 3.16 -30.24 -19.03
C THR A 521 3.81 -28.97 -18.49
N PRO A 522 5.11 -28.75 -18.74
CA PRO A 522 5.77 -27.52 -18.32
C PRO A 522 5.18 -26.33 -19.07
N ASP A 523 5.41 -25.14 -18.54
CA ASP A 523 5.30 -23.87 -19.28
C ASP A 523 3.92 -23.45 -19.79
N ARG A 524 2.90 -24.26 -19.56
CA ARG A 524 1.51 -23.93 -19.83
C ARG A 524 0.76 -23.70 -18.53
N SER A 525 0.01 -22.60 -18.47
CA SER A 525 -0.84 -22.31 -17.32
C SER A 525 -1.85 -23.44 -17.11
N LEU A 526 -2.04 -23.85 -15.84
CA LEU A 526 -3.03 -24.83 -15.46
C LEU A 526 -4.43 -24.20 -15.36
N CYS A 527 -4.48 -22.99 -14.81
CA CYS A 527 -5.70 -22.23 -14.61
C CYS A 527 -5.41 -20.74 -14.34
N GLU A 528 -6.42 -19.91 -14.49
CA GLU A 528 -6.50 -18.59 -13.85
C GLU A 528 -7.21 -18.78 -12.50
N LEU A 529 -6.62 -18.29 -11.41
CA LEU A 529 -7.23 -18.36 -10.07
C LEU A 529 -8.08 -17.12 -9.83
N GLU A 530 -9.35 -17.31 -9.45
CA GLU A 530 -10.28 -16.19 -9.24
C GLU A 530 -10.52 -15.95 -7.75
N HIS A 531 -11.02 -16.96 -7.03
CA HIS A 531 -11.40 -16.83 -5.62
C HIS A 531 -11.20 -18.13 -4.85
N PHE A 532 -11.12 -18.05 -3.53
CA PHE A 532 -11.12 -19.22 -2.67
C PHE A 532 -11.83 -18.97 -1.34
N VAL A 533 -12.29 -20.04 -0.71
CA VAL A 533 -12.91 -20.01 0.64
C VAL A 533 -12.80 -21.38 1.32
N LEU A 534 -12.65 -21.41 2.64
CA LEU A 534 -12.82 -22.62 3.43
C LEU A 534 -14.28 -22.75 3.87
N SER A 535 -14.87 -23.94 3.68
CA SER A 535 -16.29 -24.18 3.93
C SER A 535 -16.57 -25.57 4.50
N LYS A 536 -17.83 -25.74 4.92
CA LYS A 536 -18.37 -26.99 5.47
C LYS A 536 -18.37 -28.14 4.48
#